data_AF-A0A3M4LZW5-F1
#
_entry.id   AF-A0A3M4LZW5-F1
#
_cell.length_a   1.000
_cell.length_b   1.000
_cell.length_c   1.000
_cell.angle_alpha   90.00
_cell.angle_beta   90.00
_cell.angle_gamma   90.00
#
_symmetry.space_group_name_H-M   'P 1'
#
loop_
_entity.id
_entity.type
_entity.pdbx_description
1 polymer ?
#
loop_
_entity_poly.entity_id
_entity_poly.type
_entity_poly.pdbx_seq_one_letter_code
_entity_poly.pdbx_strand_id
1 'polypeptide(L)'
;MKTIFLTLALMATAVTGAQAAQDSDSTPCDGVDSENQTLECSVYSRHTAEELLKENFQNLLNRVQSQFVANKSQYNDFTSKLKTAQQAWEKLRDADCAVEVFPSAAGSKAYTISENDCIARMSDERSEYLESIAQE
;
A
#
# COMPACT_ATOMS: atom_id res chain seq x y z
N MET A 1 -32.57 63.80 35.10
CA MET A 1 -31.48 64.27 34.23
C MET A 1 -30.94 63.08 33.47
N LYS A 2 -31.15 63.08 32.14
CA LYS A 2 -30.72 62.04 31.20
C LYS A 2 -29.36 62.47 30.65
N THR A 3 -28.34 61.65 30.80
CA THR A 3 -27.06 61.81 30.11
C THR A 3 -26.87 60.65 29.15
N ILE A 4 -26.93 61.00 27.87
CA ILE A 4 -26.59 60.18 26.72
C ILE A 4 -25.06 60.15 26.65
N PHE A 5 -24.45 58.98 26.54
CA PHE A 5 -23.04 58.85 26.16
C PHE A 5 -22.91 57.97 24.92
N LEU A 6 -22.24 58.55 23.92
CA LEU A 6 -21.99 58.02 22.60
C LEU A 6 -21.05 56.81 22.62
N THR A 7 -21.30 55.94 21.65
CA THR A 7 -20.53 54.77 21.22
C THR A 7 -19.06 55.03 20.94
N LEU A 8 -18.19 54.10 21.35
CA LEU A 8 -16.91 53.85 20.72
C LEU A 8 -16.81 52.35 20.41
N ALA A 9 -16.93 52.01 19.13
CA ALA A 9 -16.71 50.67 18.61
C ALA A 9 -15.21 50.37 18.64
N LEU A 10 -14.79 49.38 19.42
CA LEU A 10 -13.47 48.77 19.32
C LEU A 10 -13.63 47.39 18.69
N MET A 11 -13.16 47.28 17.44
CA MET A 11 -13.06 46.02 16.73
C MET A 11 -12.06 45.12 17.44
N ALA A 12 -12.54 44.04 18.06
CA ALA A 12 -11.69 42.92 18.47
C ALA A 12 -11.67 41.93 17.30
N THR A 13 -10.51 41.88 16.66
CA THR A 13 -10.13 40.98 15.57
C THR A 13 -10.57 39.55 15.83
N ALA A 14 -11.36 38.99 14.91
CA ALA A 14 -11.57 37.55 14.85
C ALA A 14 -10.21 36.88 14.56
N VAL A 15 -9.67 36.19 15.56
CA VAL A 15 -8.57 35.25 15.35
C VAL A 15 -9.20 34.05 14.64
N THR A 16 -9.19 34.07 13.30
CA THR A 16 -9.35 32.86 12.52
C THR A 16 -8.12 32.01 12.80
N GLY A 17 -8.22 31.11 13.76
CA GLY A 17 -7.31 29.98 13.83
C GLY A 17 -7.46 29.21 12.52
N ALA A 18 -6.50 29.35 11.62
CA ALA A 18 -6.33 28.41 10.53
C ALA A 18 -5.98 27.07 11.17
N GLN A 19 -6.99 26.27 11.49
CA GLN A 19 -6.81 24.84 11.61
C GLN A 19 -6.50 24.40 10.19
N ALA A 20 -5.20 24.23 9.90
CA ALA A 20 -4.77 23.52 8.72
C ALA A 20 -5.58 22.22 8.68
N ALA A 21 -6.36 22.04 7.62
CA ALA A 21 -7.00 20.78 7.36
C ALA A 21 -5.89 19.73 7.39
N GLN A 22 -6.00 18.75 8.30
CA GLN A 22 -5.15 17.59 8.21
C GLN A 22 -5.52 16.92 6.88
N ASP A 23 -4.59 16.89 5.93
CA ASP A 23 -4.76 16.15 4.69
C ASP A 23 -5.10 14.70 5.08
N SER A 24 -6.26 14.22 4.62
CA SER A 24 -6.76 12.87 4.91
C SER A 24 -5.91 11.77 4.28
N ASP A 25 -4.86 12.15 3.55
CA ASP A 25 -4.03 11.28 2.72
C ASP A 25 -2.64 11.05 3.35
N SER A 26 -2.38 11.57 4.56
CA SER A 26 -1.08 11.39 5.21
C SER A 26 -0.81 9.93 5.56
N THR A 27 0.30 9.38 5.10
CA THR A 27 0.73 8.00 5.41
C THR A 27 1.86 7.97 6.45
N PRO A 28 2.10 6.84 7.13
CA PRO A 28 3.29 6.69 7.99
C PRO A 28 4.63 6.84 7.24
N CYS A 29 4.61 6.79 5.91
CA CYS A 29 5.77 7.00 5.05
C CYS A 29 6.03 8.48 4.72
N ASP A 30 5.15 9.40 5.12
CA ASP A 30 5.32 10.81 4.83
C ASP A 30 6.30 11.45 5.80
N GLY A 31 7.41 11.96 5.27
CA GLY A 31 8.41 12.69 6.07
C GLY A 31 9.12 11.80 7.10
N VAL A 32 9.52 10.58 6.73
CA VAL A 32 10.26 9.67 7.61
C VAL A 32 11.52 10.33 8.15
N ASP A 33 11.53 10.65 9.45
CA ASP A 33 12.65 11.33 10.14
C ASP A 33 13.20 10.56 11.34
N SER A 34 12.57 9.42 11.68
CA SER A 34 12.93 8.59 12.83
C SER A 34 12.89 7.09 12.52
N GLU A 35 13.62 6.30 13.31
CA GLU A 35 13.63 4.84 13.19
C GLU A 35 12.25 4.20 13.45
N ASN A 36 11.43 4.80 14.33
CA ASN A 36 10.08 4.29 14.58
C ASN A 36 9.18 4.51 13.37
N GLN A 37 9.27 5.68 12.75
CA GLN A 37 8.54 6.00 11.53
C GLN A 37 9.03 5.15 10.34
N THR A 38 10.31 4.78 10.31
CA THR A 38 10.85 3.82 9.32
C THR A 38 10.19 2.45 9.48
N LEU A 39 10.07 1.95 10.71
CA LEU A 39 9.38 0.69 10.98
C LEU A 39 7.91 0.74 10.58
N GLU A 40 7.19 1.80 10.98
CA GLU A 40 5.77 1.98 10.65
C GLU A 40 5.55 2.09 9.14
N CYS A 41 6.42 2.81 8.43
CA CYS A 41 6.39 2.88 6.97
C CYS A 41 6.62 1.50 6.34
N SER A 42 7.60 0.72 6.79
CA SER A 42 7.83 -0.63 6.23
C SER A 42 6.59 -1.54 6.37
N VAL A 43 5.90 -1.48 7.51
CA VAL A 43 4.67 -2.26 7.74
C VAL A 43 3.56 -1.81 6.81
N TYR A 44 3.39 -0.49 6.66
CA TYR A 44 2.42 0.09 5.75
C TYR A 44 2.70 -0.29 4.29
N SER A 45 3.94 -0.14 3.83
CA SER A 45 4.36 -0.46 2.47
C SER A 45 4.15 -1.94 2.14
N ARG A 46 4.53 -2.85 3.05
CA ARG A 46 4.24 -4.28 2.87
C ARG A 46 2.75 -4.53 2.69
N HIS A 47 1.93 -3.99 3.58
CA HIS A 47 0.48 -4.21 3.54
C HIS A 47 -0.14 -3.71 2.22
N THR A 48 0.21 -2.50 1.81
CA THR A 48 -0.32 -1.89 0.58
C THR A 48 0.12 -2.67 -0.66
N ALA A 49 1.39 -3.10 -0.74
CA ALA A 49 1.90 -3.89 -1.84
C ALA A 49 1.23 -5.28 -1.93
N GLU A 50 0.97 -5.94 -0.80
CA GLU A 50 0.27 -7.23 -0.78
C GLU A 50 -1.21 -7.11 -1.17
N GLU A 51 -1.90 -6.05 -0.76
CA GLU A 51 -3.27 -5.80 -1.23
C GLU A 51 -3.30 -5.46 -2.73
N LEU A 52 -2.38 -4.61 -3.22
CA LEU A 52 -2.26 -4.31 -4.65
C LEU A 52 -2.02 -5.58 -5.47
N LEU A 53 -1.12 -6.45 -5.01
CA LEU A 53 -0.84 -7.74 -5.65
C LEU A 53 -2.10 -8.60 -5.77
N LYS A 54 -2.87 -8.71 -4.69
CA LYS A 54 -4.11 -9.48 -4.65
C LYS A 54 -5.17 -8.89 -5.59
N GLU A 55 -5.31 -7.56 -5.61
CA GLU A 55 -6.18 -6.86 -6.54
C GLU A 55 -5.77 -7.11 -8.00
N ASN A 56 -4.48 -7.01 -8.31
CA ASN A 56 -3.95 -7.23 -9.65
C ASN A 56 -4.09 -8.69 -10.11
N PHE A 57 -3.93 -9.65 -9.20
CA PHE A 57 -4.21 -11.05 -9.51
C PHE A 57 -5.70 -11.27 -9.81
N GLN A 58 -6.60 -10.68 -9.02
CA GLN A 58 -8.04 -10.76 -9.29
C GLN A 58 -8.41 -10.08 -10.62
N ASN A 59 -7.81 -8.94 -10.93
CA ASN A 59 -7.99 -8.24 -12.20
C ASN A 59 -7.53 -9.09 -13.37
N LEU A 60 -6.39 -9.78 -13.25
CA LEU A 60 -5.94 -10.74 -14.26
C LEU A 60 -6.96 -11.88 -14.46
N LEU A 61 -7.49 -12.46 -13.38
CA LEU A 61 -8.51 -13.51 -13.50
C LEU A 61 -9.78 -12.99 -14.20
N ASN A 62 -10.18 -11.75 -13.93
CA ASN A 62 -11.31 -11.10 -14.60
C ASN A 62 -11.04 -10.90 -16.11
N ARG A 63 -9.84 -10.45 -16.50
CA ARG A 63 -9.44 -10.34 -17.92
C ARG A 63 -9.49 -11.68 -18.63
N VAL A 64 -8.92 -12.71 -18.00
CA VAL A 64 -8.92 -14.09 -18.52
C VAL A 64 -10.34 -14.63 -18.66
N GLN A 65 -11.22 -14.35 -17.71
CA GLN A 65 -12.62 -14.70 -17.82
C GLN A 65 -13.26 -14.03 -19.04
N SER A 66 -13.14 -12.71 -19.18
CA SER A 66 -13.73 -11.97 -20.30
C SER A 66 -13.25 -12.47 -21.67
N GLN A 67 -11.97 -12.81 -21.80
CA GLN A 67 -11.37 -13.24 -23.08
C GLN A 67 -11.64 -14.71 -23.43
N PHE A 68 -11.68 -15.61 -22.43
CA PHE A 68 -11.66 -17.06 -22.69
C PHE A 68 -12.92 -17.81 -22.26
N VAL A 69 -13.91 -17.15 -21.62
CA VAL A 69 -15.11 -17.84 -21.07
C VAL A 69 -15.92 -18.63 -22.12
N ALA A 70 -15.88 -18.22 -23.39
CA ALA A 70 -16.54 -18.94 -24.49
C ALA A 70 -15.98 -20.37 -24.66
N ASN A 71 -14.70 -20.58 -24.37
CA ASN A 71 -14.05 -21.89 -24.32
C ASN A 71 -13.73 -22.26 -22.88
N LYS A 72 -14.69 -22.89 -22.20
CA LYS A 72 -14.56 -23.29 -20.79
C LYS A 72 -13.32 -24.12 -20.48
N SER A 73 -12.91 -25.02 -21.39
CA SER A 73 -11.72 -25.85 -21.18
C SER A 73 -10.45 -24.99 -21.14
N GLN A 74 -10.32 -24.07 -22.09
CA GLN A 74 -9.17 -23.14 -22.18
C GLN A 74 -9.16 -22.17 -20.99
N TYR A 75 -10.30 -21.58 -20.65
CA TYR A 75 -10.44 -20.72 -19.47
C TYR A 75 -10.00 -21.42 -18.18
N ASN A 76 -10.50 -22.64 -17.94
CA ASN A 76 -10.18 -23.39 -16.72
C ASN A 76 -8.70 -23.78 -16.67
N ASP A 77 -8.13 -24.26 -17.78
CA ASP A 77 -6.72 -24.64 -17.87
C ASP A 77 -5.80 -23.43 -17.60
N PHE A 78 -6.07 -22.30 -18.25
CA PHE A 78 -5.24 -21.10 -18.07
C PHE A 78 -5.37 -20.53 -16.65
N THR A 79 -6.59 -20.46 -16.11
CA THR A 79 -6.84 -20.03 -14.73
C THR A 79 -6.12 -20.92 -13.72
N SER A 80 -6.11 -22.24 -13.93
CA SER A 80 -5.37 -23.18 -13.08
C SER A 80 -3.87 -22.90 -13.10
N LYS A 81 -3.29 -22.68 -14.28
CA LYS A 81 -1.86 -22.35 -14.43
C LYS A 81 -1.49 -21.05 -13.73
N LEU A 82 -2.32 -20.01 -13.83
CA LEU A 82 -2.09 -18.74 -13.13
C LEU A 82 -2.08 -18.92 -11.62
N LYS A 83 -3.04 -19.66 -11.07
CA LYS A 83 -3.08 -19.96 -9.63
C LYS A 83 -1.88 -20.77 -9.15
N THR A 84 -1.48 -21.79 -9.90
CA THR A 84 -0.27 -22.56 -9.60
C THR A 84 0.99 -21.69 -9.64
N ALA A 85 1.12 -20.83 -10.65
CA ALA A 85 2.27 -19.92 -10.78
C ALA A 85 2.31 -18.89 -9.64
N GLN A 86 1.16 -18.37 -9.21
CA GLN A 86 1.08 -17.42 -8.10
C GLN A 86 1.51 -18.07 -6.77
N GLN A 87 1.00 -19.28 -6.48
CA GLN A 87 1.39 -20.04 -5.28
C GLN A 87 2.88 -20.41 -5.27
N ALA A 88 3.45 -20.70 -6.44
CA ALA A 88 4.89 -20.97 -6.55
C ALA A 88 5.72 -19.71 -6.32
N TRP A 89 5.26 -18.56 -6.85
CA TRP A 89 5.91 -17.27 -6.65
C TRP A 89 5.88 -16.83 -5.18
N GLU A 90 4.79 -17.05 -4.44
CA GLU A 90 4.72 -16.74 -3.00
C GLU A 90 5.81 -17.48 -2.21
N LYS A 91 6.03 -18.76 -2.53
CA LYS A 91 7.10 -19.56 -1.91
C LYS A 91 8.49 -19.05 -2.27
N LEU A 92 8.69 -18.63 -3.51
CA LEU A 92 9.94 -18.01 -3.94
C LEU A 92 10.17 -16.71 -3.16
N ARG A 93 9.13 -15.86 -3.07
CA ARG A 93 9.19 -14.58 -2.35
C ARG A 93 9.61 -14.78 -0.91
N ASP A 94 8.93 -15.69 -0.21
CA ASP A 94 9.22 -15.95 1.20
C ASP A 94 10.64 -16.51 1.40
N ALA A 95 11.12 -17.35 0.47
CA ALA A 95 12.47 -17.90 0.52
C ALA A 95 13.55 -16.83 0.24
N ASP A 96 13.35 -15.99 -0.76
CA ASP A 96 14.29 -14.93 -1.11
C ASP A 96 14.34 -13.86 0.00
N CYS A 97 13.20 -13.46 0.57
CA CYS A 97 13.19 -12.53 1.70
C CYS A 97 13.85 -13.10 2.96
N ALA A 98 13.75 -14.40 3.20
CA ALA A 98 14.49 -15.04 4.29
C ALA A 98 16.02 -15.01 4.08
N VAL A 99 16.49 -14.94 2.83
CA VAL A 99 17.90 -14.74 2.50
C VAL A 99 18.29 -13.26 2.69
N GLU A 100 17.48 -12.33 2.21
CA GLU A 100 17.79 -10.88 2.25
C GLU A 100 17.89 -10.33 3.68
N VAL A 101 17.13 -10.88 4.63
CA VAL A 101 17.17 -10.42 6.04
C VAL A 101 18.44 -10.84 6.78
N PHE A 102 19.25 -11.75 6.24
CA PHE A 102 20.48 -12.20 6.89
C PHE A 102 21.57 -11.09 6.88
N PRO A 103 22.29 -10.84 7.99
CA PRO A 103 22.34 -11.60 9.24
C PRO A 103 21.47 -11.03 10.38
N SER A 104 20.46 -10.22 10.08
CA SER A 104 19.63 -9.58 11.11
C SER A 104 18.99 -10.61 12.02
N ALA A 105 19.01 -10.36 13.33
CA ALA A 105 18.41 -11.28 14.31
C ALA A 105 16.88 -11.26 14.18
N ALA A 106 16.26 -12.44 14.10
CA ALA A 106 14.80 -12.58 14.08
C ALA A 106 14.17 -11.82 15.28
N GLY A 107 13.11 -11.07 15.00
CA GLY A 107 12.41 -10.23 15.98
C GLY A 107 13.07 -8.87 16.29
N SER A 108 14.23 -8.57 15.70
CA SER A 108 14.80 -7.21 15.75
C SER A 108 14.06 -6.27 14.79
N LYS A 109 14.12 -4.95 15.05
CA LYS A 109 13.56 -3.95 14.13
C LYS A 109 14.18 -4.01 12.74
N ALA A 110 15.50 -4.20 12.65
CA ALA A 110 16.22 -4.30 11.38
C ALA A 110 15.76 -5.52 10.57
N TYR A 111 15.53 -6.66 11.23
CA TYR A 111 14.93 -7.84 10.59
C TYR A 111 13.55 -7.51 10.04
N THR A 112 12.65 -6.93 10.86
CA THR A 112 11.27 -6.63 10.44
C THR A 112 11.22 -5.64 9.28
N ILE A 113 12.02 -4.57 9.34
CA ILE A 113 12.07 -3.57 8.25
C ILE A 113 12.55 -4.25 6.97
N SER A 114 13.68 -4.96 7.02
CA SER A 114 14.24 -5.61 5.83
C SER A 114 13.31 -6.68 5.23
N GLU A 115 12.59 -7.43 6.07
CA GLU A 115 11.62 -8.43 5.61
C GLU A 115 10.43 -7.76 4.92
N ASN A 116 9.89 -6.69 5.54
CA ASN A 116 8.79 -5.93 5.00
C ASN A 116 9.14 -5.27 3.66
N ASP A 117 10.31 -4.65 3.57
CA ASP A 117 10.78 -3.97 2.37
C ASP A 117 10.99 -4.97 1.22
N CYS A 118 11.55 -6.14 1.50
CA CYS A 118 11.69 -7.21 0.51
C CYS A 118 10.32 -7.70 0.00
N ILE A 119 9.39 -8.00 0.90
CA ILE A 119 8.04 -8.46 0.52
C ILE A 119 7.32 -7.39 -0.29
N ALA A 120 7.42 -6.11 0.10
CA ALA A 120 6.81 -5.00 -0.62
C ALA A 120 7.34 -4.92 -2.05
N ARG A 121 8.66 -4.80 -2.22
CA ARG A 121 9.32 -4.72 -3.53
C ARG A 121 8.93 -5.86 -4.45
N MET A 122 9.02 -7.10 -3.97
CA MET A 122 8.70 -8.25 -4.82
C MET A 122 7.21 -8.35 -5.15
N SER A 123 6.33 -7.91 -4.24
CA SER A 123 4.88 -7.87 -4.50
C SER A 123 4.54 -6.80 -5.55
N ASP A 124 5.22 -5.65 -5.55
CA ASP A 124 5.08 -4.62 -6.58
C ASP A 124 5.59 -5.11 -7.94
N GLU A 125 6.80 -5.68 -8.00
CA GLU A 125 7.36 -6.28 -9.23
C GLU A 125 6.43 -7.37 -9.79
N ARG A 126 5.85 -8.19 -8.91
CA ARG A 126 4.90 -9.22 -9.30
C ARG A 126 3.59 -8.62 -9.81
N SER A 127 3.11 -7.54 -9.20
CA SER A 127 1.93 -6.81 -9.64
C SER A 127 2.09 -6.33 -11.07
N GLU A 128 3.21 -5.69 -11.39
CA GLU A 128 3.54 -5.25 -12.76
C GLU A 128 3.58 -6.43 -13.75
N TYR A 129 4.20 -7.55 -13.34
CA TYR A 129 4.19 -8.76 -14.16
C TYR A 129 2.78 -9.29 -14.42
N LEU A 130 1.92 -9.36 -13.39
CA LEU A 130 0.53 -9.81 -13.53
C LEU A 130 -0.29 -8.86 -14.41
N GLU A 131 -0.03 -7.56 -14.33
CA GLU A 131 -0.59 -6.57 -15.24
C GLU A 131 -0.17 -6.84 -16.68
N SER A 132 1.06 -7.27 -16.97
CA SER A 132 1.47 -7.56 -18.35
C SER A 132 0.76 -8.75 -19.03
N ILE A 133 0.09 -9.62 -18.25
CA ILE A 133 -0.53 -10.85 -18.77
C ILE A 133 -1.95 -10.58 -19.28
N ALA A 134 -2.27 -11.20 -20.41
CA ALA A 134 -3.59 -11.14 -21.06
C ALA A 134 -4.04 -9.70 -21.36
N GLN A 135 -3.08 -8.86 -21.72
CA GLN A 135 -3.32 -7.53 -22.27
C GLN A 135 -3.77 -7.64 -23.73
N GLU A 136 -4.64 -6.72 -24.13
CA GLU A 136 -5.19 -6.61 -25.50
C GLU A 136 -4.27 -5.81 -26.43
#